data_AF-A0A6H3F611-F1
#
_entry.id   AF-A0A6H3F611-F1
#
_cell.length_a   1.000
_cell.length_b   1.000
_cell.length_c   1.000
_cell.angle_alpha   90.00
_cell.angle_beta   90.00
_cell.angle_gamma   90.00
#
_symmetry.space_group_name_H-M   'P 1'
#
loop_
_entity.id
_entity.type
_entity.pdbx_description
1 polymer ?
#
loop_
_entity_poly.entity_id
_entity_poly.type
_entity_poly.pdbx_seq_one_letter_code
_entity_poly.pdbx_strand_id
1 'polypeptide(L)'
;MNWQDLSINIGLSIVTGIISGVYTGLVMAKFTSFCQARLMIVTICRGFSAGGTNGVLDCAAFPREEEIVQHACTLLYLGHKSAGGNALQLSKEIGRIKYAVEAYFHCKMLNQKPDPESLANITLQEVFAHLKTWQEQSMKLQPSIRTLLSISPRL
;
A
#
# COMPACT_ATOMS: atom_id res chain seq x y z
N MET A 1 17.22 -4.57 55.03
CA MET A 1 17.14 -4.96 53.60
C MET A 1 18.26 -5.92 53.34
N ASN A 2 17.97 -7.18 53.02
CA ASN A 2 18.98 -8.23 52.98
C ASN A 2 19.81 -8.08 51.69
N TRP A 3 21.14 -8.23 51.75
CA TRP A 3 22.01 -8.10 50.57
C TRP A 3 21.63 -9.10 49.46
N GLN A 4 21.06 -10.25 49.84
CA GLN A 4 20.47 -11.22 48.91
C GLN A 4 19.27 -10.64 48.14
N ASP A 5 18.33 -9.97 48.82
CA ASP A 5 17.17 -9.34 48.18
C ASP A 5 17.59 -8.25 47.19
N LEU A 6 18.62 -7.47 47.54
CA LEU A 6 19.17 -6.44 46.66
C LEU A 6 19.77 -7.05 45.38
N SER A 7 20.55 -8.12 45.51
CA SER A 7 21.16 -8.80 44.36
C SER A 7 20.12 -9.45 43.43
N ILE A 8 19.06 -10.04 43.99
CA ILE A 8 17.95 -10.62 43.23
C ILE A 8 17.17 -9.52 42.49
N ASN A 9 16.89 -8.40 43.17
CA ASN A 9 16.19 -7.26 42.56
C ASN A 9 16.99 -6.64 41.40
N ILE A 10 18.31 -6.46 41.56
CA ILE A 10 19.17 -5.95 40.48
C ILE A 10 19.16 -6.93 39.30
N GLY A 11 19.30 -8.24 39.54
CA GLY A 11 19.22 -9.25 38.50
C GLY A 11 17.89 -9.22 37.74
N LEU A 12 16.76 -9.15 38.46
CA LEU A 12 15.43 -9.03 37.87
C LEU A 12 15.25 -7.73 37.07
N SER A 13 15.77 -6.60 37.55
CA SER A 13 15.74 -5.33 36.82
C SER A 13 16.54 -5.37 35.52
N ILE A 14 17.70 -6.03 35.51
CA ILE A 14 18.51 -6.20 34.29
C ILE A 14 17.76 -7.07 33.27
N VAL A 15 17.24 -8.22 33.71
CA VAL A 15 16.50 -9.15 32.83
C VAL A 15 15.25 -8.49 32.25
N THR A 16 14.47 -7.80 33.07
CA THR A 16 13.28 -7.06 32.61
C THR A 16 13.63 -5.93 31.63
N GLY A 17 14.73 -5.20 31.88
CA GLY A 17 15.25 -4.19 30.97
C GLY A 17 15.61 -4.76 29.59
N ILE A 18 16.31 -5.90 29.55
CA ILE A 18 16.67 -6.58 28.29
C ILE A 18 15.41 -7.02 27.53
N ILE A 19 14.47 -7.69 28.20
CA ILE A 19 13.22 -8.16 27.58
C ILE A 19 12.42 -6.99 27.01
N SER A 20 12.30 -5.89 27.76
CA SER A 20 11.60 -4.68 27.34
C SER A 20 12.27 -4.03 26.11
N GLY A 21 13.60 -3.95 26.11
CA GLY A 21 14.37 -3.42 24.98
C GLY A 21 14.20 -4.25 23.71
N VAL A 22 14.31 -5.58 23.81
CA VAL A 22 14.09 -6.51 22.69
C VAL A 22 12.67 -6.39 22.15
N TYR A 23 11.67 -6.35 23.03
CA TYR A 23 10.28 -6.18 22.63
C TYR A 23 10.05 -4.87 21.88
N THR A 24 10.53 -3.76 22.43
CA THR A 24 10.38 -2.42 21.83
C THR A 24 11.05 -2.36 20.46
N GLY A 25 12.26 -2.94 20.33
CA GLY A 25 12.98 -3.04 19.06
C GLY A 25 12.19 -3.82 18.00
N LEU A 26 11.59 -4.95 18.37
CA LEU A 26 10.76 -5.76 17.47
C LEU A 26 9.50 -5.02 17.01
N VAL A 27 8.80 -4.35 17.94
CA VAL A 27 7.61 -3.55 17.61
C VAL A 27 7.98 -2.43 16.63
N MET A 28 9.09 -1.71 16.89
CA MET A 28 9.55 -0.62 16.03
C MET A 28 10.00 -1.11 14.65
N ALA A 29 10.67 -2.26 14.58
CA ALA A 29 11.05 -2.88 13.30
C ALA A 29 9.80 -3.19 12.45
N LYS A 30 8.78 -3.84 13.03
CA LYS A 30 7.51 -4.11 12.33
C LYS A 30 6.83 -2.84 11.86
N PHE A 31 6.76 -1.82 12.72
CA PHE A 31 6.15 -0.53 12.37
C PHE A 31 6.90 0.17 11.23
N THR A 32 8.24 0.14 11.26
CA THR A 32 9.08 0.71 10.20
C THR A 32 8.84 0.00 8.88
N SER A 33 8.83 -1.33 8.86
CA SER A 33 8.55 -2.11 7.64
C SER A 33 7.16 -1.84 7.08
N PHE A 34 6.14 -1.69 7.94
CA PHE A 34 4.81 -1.27 7.51
C PHE A 34 4.85 0.11 6.83
N CYS A 35 5.51 1.09 7.47
CA CYS A 35 5.59 2.44 6.95
C CYS A 35 6.32 2.50 5.61
N GLN A 36 7.39 1.72 5.44
CA GLN A 36 8.12 1.60 4.19
C GLN A 36 7.23 1.04 3.07
N ALA A 37 6.54 -0.08 3.32
CA ALA A 37 5.64 -0.67 2.33
C ALA A 37 4.52 0.30 1.93
N ARG A 38 3.91 0.98 2.91
CA ARG A 38 2.89 2.01 2.65
C ARG A 38 3.45 3.16 1.81
N LEU A 39 4.62 3.67 2.15
CA LEU A 39 5.22 4.82 1.46
C LEU A 39 5.55 4.48 0.00
N MET A 40 5.99 3.26 -0.28
CA MET A 40 6.19 2.81 -1.65
C MET A 40 4.88 2.76 -2.45
N ILE A 41 3.80 2.19 -1.87
CA ILE A 41 2.47 2.19 -2.52
C ILE A 41 2.01 3.62 -2.82
N VAL A 42 2.15 4.55 -1.87
CA VAL A 42 1.81 5.96 -2.05
C VAL A 42 2.64 6.60 -3.16
N THR A 43 3.94 6.29 -3.21
CA THR A 43 4.87 6.84 -4.21
C THR A 43 4.48 6.37 -5.61
N ILE A 44 4.15 5.09 -5.78
CA ILE A 44 3.67 4.53 -7.04
C ILE A 44 2.37 5.23 -7.47
N CYS A 45 1.38 5.33 -6.58
CA CYS A 45 0.10 5.97 -6.89
C CYS A 45 0.23 7.46 -7.25
N ARG A 46 1.24 8.16 -6.69
CA ARG A 46 1.56 9.55 -7.04
C ARG A 46 2.33 9.68 -8.34
N GLY A 47 3.04 8.63 -8.76
CA GLY A 47 3.75 8.58 -10.04
C GLY A 47 2.82 8.40 -11.24
N PHE A 48 1.56 8.01 -11.03
CA PHE A 48 0.58 7.92 -12.09
C PHE A 48 0.22 9.30 -12.63
N SER A 49 0.11 9.40 -13.95
CA SER A 49 -0.21 10.65 -14.63
C SER A 49 -1.13 10.41 -15.82
N ALA A 50 -1.95 11.41 -16.12
CA ALA A 50 -2.79 11.45 -17.30
C ALA A 50 -2.87 12.89 -17.81
N GLY A 51 -3.07 13.04 -19.12
CA GLY A 51 -3.13 14.34 -19.78
C GLY A 51 -4.01 14.29 -21.02
N GLY A 52 -4.54 15.46 -21.39
CA GLY A 52 -5.50 15.55 -22.47
C GLY A 52 -5.87 16.97 -22.83
N THR A 53 -6.31 17.16 -24.07
CA THR A 53 -6.72 18.44 -24.64
C THR A 53 -8.21 18.42 -24.95
N ASN A 54 -8.94 19.50 -24.64
CA ASN A 54 -10.39 19.62 -24.92
C ASN A 54 -11.25 18.45 -24.37
N GLY A 55 -10.85 17.86 -23.23
CA GLY A 55 -11.55 16.72 -22.62
C GLY A 55 -11.22 15.36 -23.23
N VAL A 56 -10.39 15.31 -24.27
CA VAL A 56 -9.91 14.08 -24.91
C VAL A 56 -8.66 13.59 -24.19
N LEU A 57 -8.60 12.30 -23.86
CA LEU A 57 -7.42 11.68 -23.28
C LEU A 57 -6.32 11.54 -24.36
N ASP A 58 -5.15 12.14 -24.11
CA ASP A 58 -4.03 12.15 -25.04
C ASP A 58 -2.84 11.32 -24.55
N CYS A 59 -2.62 11.28 -23.23
CA CYS A 59 -1.59 10.46 -22.62
C CYS A 59 -2.03 9.93 -21.25
N ALA A 60 -1.49 8.77 -20.88
CA ALA A 60 -1.56 8.25 -19.52
C ALA A 60 -0.35 7.37 -19.25
N ALA A 61 0.17 7.43 -18.03
CA ALA A 61 1.28 6.62 -17.58
C ALA A 61 0.98 6.05 -16.19
N PHE A 62 1.15 4.73 -16.10
CA PHE A 62 1.01 3.95 -14.87
C PHE A 62 2.36 3.27 -14.62
N PRO A 63 3.38 3.97 -14.08
CA PRO A 63 4.65 3.35 -13.78
C PRO A 63 4.53 2.35 -12.62
N ARG A 64 5.08 1.14 -12.80
CA ARG A 64 5.34 0.16 -11.73
C ARG A 64 4.11 -0.23 -10.92
N GLU A 65 2.93 -0.28 -11.53
CA GLU A 65 1.71 -0.64 -10.80
C GLU A 65 1.76 -2.06 -10.21
N GLU A 66 2.55 -2.94 -10.81
CA GLU A 66 2.82 -4.30 -10.36
C GLU A 66 3.52 -4.34 -9.00
N GLU A 67 4.35 -3.34 -8.68
CA GLU A 67 5.05 -3.25 -7.39
C GLU A 67 4.08 -3.03 -6.21
N ILE A 68 2.86 -2.54 -6.47
CA ILE A 68 1.81 -2.43 -5.44
C ILE A 68 1.47 -3.80 -4.85
N VAL A 69 1.42 -4.85 -5.69
CA VAL A 69 1.14 -6.22 -5.24
C VAL A 69 2.25 -6.71 -4.32
N GLN A 70 3.51 -6.45 -4.66
CA GLN A 70 4.66 -6.82 -3.83
C GLN A 70 4.56 -6.17 -2.44
N HIS A 71 4.28 -4.88 -2.37
CA HIS A 71 4.13 -4.19 -1.10
C HIS A 71 2.87 -4.61 -0.34
N ALA A 72 1.78 -4.93 -1.02
CA ALA A 72 0.59 -5.51 -0.41
C ALA A 72 0.89 -6.87 0.24
N CYS A 73 1.64 -7.74 -0.43
CA CYS A 73 2.12 -9.00 0.12
C CYS A 73 2.99 -8.79 1.36
N THR A 74 3.87 -7.78 1.37
CA THR A 74 4.63 -7.40 2.57
C THR A 74 3.72 -7.01 3.73
N LEU A 75 2.66 -6.22 3.48
CA LEU A 75 1.69 -5.87 4.52
C LEU A 75 0.95 -7.09 5.07
N LEU A 76 0.57 -8.03 4.19
CA LEU A 76 -0.05 -9.30 4.59
C LEU A 76 0.90 -10.16 5.43
N TYR A 77 2.16 -10.27 5.02
CA TYR A 77 3.20 -11.01 5.73
C TYR A 77 3.46 -10.43 7.13
N LEU A 78 3.44 -9.11 7.27
CA LEU A 78 3.52 -8.43 8.58
C LEU A 78 2.26 -8.65 9.45
N GLY A 79 1.23 -9.34 8.94
CA GLY A 79 -0.02 -9.64 9.63
C GLY A 79 -1.11 -8.57 9.46
N HIS A 80 -0.86 -7.51 8.68
CA HIS A 80 -1.78 -6.40 8.47
C HIS A 80 -2.80 -6.73 7.36
N LYS A 81 -3.65 -7.74 7.62
CA LYS A 81 -4.63 -8.27 6.65
C LYS A 81 -5.52 -7.20 6.00
N SER A 82 -6.03 -6.26 6.79
CA SER A 82 -6.88 -5.19 6.27
C SER A 82 -6.12 -4.26 5.33
N ALA A 83 -4.93 -3.78 5.72
CA ALA A 83 -4.13 -2.89 4.88
C ALA A 83 -3.64 -3.60 3.61
N GLY A 84 -3.18 -4.85 3.72
CA GLY A 84 -2.77 -5.64 2.57
C GLY A 84 -3.93 -5.96 1.62
N GLY A 85 -5.11 -6.30 2.14
CA GLY A 85 -6.32 -6.51 1.33
C GLY A 85 -6.75 -5.26 0.58
N ASN A 86 -6.76 -4.10 1.25
CA ASN A 86 -7.07 -2.81 0.62
C ASN A 86 -6.06 -2.46 -0.49
N ALA A 87 -4.77 -2.74 -0.29
CA ALA A 87 -3.74 -2.52 -1.29
C ALA A 87 -3.88 -3.46 -2.51
N LEU A 88 -4.29 -4.72 -2.31
CA LEU A 88 -4.60 -5.63 -3.41
C LEU A 88 -5.84 -5.20 -4.19
N GLN A 89 -6.87 -4.72 -3.49
CA GLN A 89 -8.06 -4.16 -4.15
C GLN A 89 -7.68 -2.94 -4.99
N LEU A 90 -6.87 -2.04 -4.44
CA LEU A 90 -6.33 -0.89 -5.15
C LEU A 90 -5.59 -1.31 -6.42
N SER A 91 -4.69 -2.30 -6.34
CA SER A 91 -3.97 -2.84 -7.51
C SER A 91 -4.93 -3.38 -8.58
N LYS A 92 -5.98 -4.11 -8.18
CA LYS A 92 -7.01 -4.63 -9.10
C LYS A 92 -7.79 -3.51 -9.79
N GLU A 93 -8.14 -2.45 -9.07
CA GLU A 93 -8.81 -1.28 -9.62
C GLU A 93 -7.92 -0.54 -10.62
N ILE A 94 -6.64 -0.32 -10.28
CA ILE A 94 -5.65 0.29 -11.17
C ILE A 94 -5.51 -0.53 -12.45
N GLY A 95 -5.35 -1.85 -12.35
CA GLY A 95 -5.22 -2.73 -13.52
C GLY A 95 -6.43 -2.65 -14.47
N ARG A 96 -7.65 -2.54 -13.93
CA ARG A 96 -8.87 -2.37 -14.74
C ARG A 96 -8.87 -1.05 -15.51
N ILE A 97 -8.51 0.05 -14.84
CA ILE A 97 -8.47 1.37 -15.47
C ILE A 97 -7.32 1.48 -16.47
N LYS A 98 -6.15 0.91 -16.17
CA LYS A 98 -5.02 0.82 -17.11
C LYS A 98 -5.46 0.10 -18.40
N TYR A 99 -6.11 -1.06 -18.27
CA TYR A 99 -6.63 -1.79 -19.42
C TYR A 99 -7.67 -0.98 -20.22
N ALA A 100 -8.59 -0.28 -19.55
CA ALA A 100 -9.56 0.60 -20.21
C ALA A 100 -8.89 1.72 -21.02
N VAL A 101 -7.85 2.33 -20.43
CA VAL A 101 -7.05 3.38 -21.08
C VAL A 101 -6.26 2.83 -22.28
N GLU A 102 -5.65 1.67 -22.15
CA GLU A 102 -4.95 0.99 -23.25
C GLU A 102 -5.92 0.66 -24.41
N ALA A 103 -7.11 0.14 -24.08
CA ALA A 103 -8.15 -0.14 -25.06
C ALA A 103 -8.65 1.12 -25.77
N TYR A 104 -8.82 2.22 -25.02
CA TYR A 104 -9.16 3.53 -25.59
C TYR A 104 -8.10 3.99 -26.60
N PHE A 105 -6.82 3.95 -26.24
CA PHE A 105 -5.73 4.34 -27.14
C PHE A 105 -5.67 3.43 -28.37
N HIS A 106 -5.92 2.13 -28.20
CA HIS A 106 -5.97 1.19 -29.32
C HIS A 106 -7.08 1.53 -30.31
N CYS A 107 -8.30 1.82 -29.84
CA CYS A 107 -9.40 2.27 -30.71
C CYS A 107 -9.08 3.59 -31.42
N LYS A 108 -8.46 4.55 -30.70
CA LYS A 108 -8.02 5.83 -31.27
C LYS A 108 -6.98 5.63 -32.38
N MET A 109 -6.02 4.72 -32.19
CA MET A 109 -5.03 4.36 -33.23
C MET A 109 -5.66 3.72 -34.47
N LEU A 110 -6.70 2.91 -34.30
CA LEU A 110 -7.40 2.23 -35.39
C LEU A 110 -8.48 3.09 -36.06
N ASN A 111 -8.70 4.34 -35.62
CA ASN A 111 -9.82 5.19 -36.03
C ASN A 111 -11.19 4.51 -35.86
N GLN A 112 -11.32 3.62 -34.88
CA GLN A 112 -12.56 2.90 -34.58
C GLN A 112 -13.30 3.60 -33.45
N LYS A 113 -14.63 3.69 -33.57
CA LYS A 113 -15.46 4.06 -32.43
C LYS A 113 -15.59 2.83 -31.52
N PRO A 114 -15.20 2.91 -30.25
CA PRO A 114 -15.50 1.85 -29.29
C PRO A 114 -17.02 1.63 -29.21
N ASP A 115 -17.41 0.38 -29.00
CA ASP A 115 -18.80 0.01 -28.69
C ASP A 115 -19.28 0.82 -27.47
N PRO A 116 -20.51 1.39 -27.47
CA PRO A 116 -21.10 2.08 -26.31
C PRO A 116 -20.97 1.34 -24.96
N GLU A 117 -20.98 0.01 -24.95
CA GLU A 117 -20.86 -0.79 -23.72
C GLU A 117 -19.41 -1.20 -23.39
N SER A 118 -18.45 -0.81 -24.22
CA SER A 118 -17.04 -1.17 -24.03
C SER A 118 -16.39 -0.37 -22.91
N LEU A 119 -15.48 -1.03 -22.18
CA LEU A 119 -14.55 -0.42 -21.24
C LEU A 119 -13.66 0.65 -21.88
N ALA A 120 -13.54 0.67 -23.21
CA ALA A 120 -12.79 1.67 -23.95
C ALA A 120 -13.45 3.07 -23.97
N ASN A 121 -14.69 3.22 -23.49
CA ASN A 121 -15.37 4.51 -23.33
C ASN A 121 -14.92 5.29 -22.08
N ILE A 122 -13.65 5.22 -21.74
CA ILE A 122 -13.11 5.94 -20.59
C ILE A 122 -12.82 7.40 -20.94
N THR A 123 -13.22 8.30 -20.07
CA THR A 123 -13.04 9.75 -20.23
C THR A 123 -11.84 10.26 -19.42
N LEU A 124 -11.29 11.40 -19.83
CA LEU A 124 -10.21 12.07 -19.08
C LEU A 124 -10.62 12.38 -17.63
N GLN A 125 -11.88 12.80 -17.41
CA GLN A 125 -12.39 13.14 -16.09
C GLN A 125 -12.48 11.92 -15.18
N GLU A 126 -12.89 10.76 -15.71
CA GLU A 126 -12.92 9.50 -14.95
C GLU A 126 -11.50 9.08 -14.54
N VAL A 127 -10.52 9.17 -15.45
CA VAL A 127 -9.12 8.85 -15.12
C VAL A 127 -8.63 9.74 -13.98
N PHE A 128 -8.85 11.05 -14.03
CA PHE A 128 -8.47 11.95 -12.94
C PHE A 128 -9.19 11.66 -11.62
N ALA A 129 -10.48 11.34 -11.67
CA ALA A 129 -11.24 10.97 -10.49
C ALA A 129 -10.64 9.72 -9.82
N HIS A 130 -10.33 8.69 -10.60
CA HIS A 130 -9.68 7.47 -10.11
C HIS A 130 -8.29 7.75 -9.53
N LEU A 131 -7.44 8.51 -10.25
CA LEU A 131 -6.11 8.89 -9.77
C LEU A 131 -6.16 9.56 -8.39
N LYS A 132 -7.08 10.52 -8.21
CA LYS A 132 -7.28 11.19 -6.94
C LYS A 132 -7.73 10.20 -5.85
N THR A 133 -8.71 9.36 -6.15
CA THR A 133 -9.20 8.35 -5.20
C THR A 133 -8.11 7.38 -4.76
N TRP A 134 -7.25 6.92 -5.66
CA TRP A 134 -6.15 6.00 -5.34
C TRP A 134 -5.08 6.66 -4.45
N GLN A 135 -4.75 7.91 -4.71
CA GLN A 135 -3.84 8.67 -3.86
C GLN A 135 -4.43 8.86 -2.45
N GLU A 136 -5.73 9.12 -2.33
CA GLU A 136 -6.40 9.22 -1.03
C GLU A 136 -6.48 7.88 -0.29
N GLN A 137 -6.84 6.80 -0.99
CA GLN A 137 -6.94 5.46 -0.41
C GLN A 137 -5.58 4.93 0.07
N SER A 138 -4.51 5.11 -0.71
CA SER A 138 -3.16 4.68 -0.33
C SER A 138 -2.65 5.41 0.92
N MET A 139 -3.01 6.68 1.13
CA MET A 139 -2.69 7.43 2.36
C MET A 139 -3.44 6.90 3.59
N LYS A 140 -4.63 6.30 3.40
CA LYS A 140 -5.48 5.78 4.49
C LYS A 140 -5.09 4.38 4.96
N LEU A 141 -4.05 3.75 4.39
CA LEU A 141 -3.55 2.47 4.86
C LEU A 141 -2.97 2.62 6.29
N GLN A 142 -3.59 1.93 7.24
CA GLN A 142 -3.23 1.99 8.66
C GLN A 142 -2.77 0.63 9.18
N PRO A 143 -1.78 0.60 10.09
CA PRO A 143 -1.35 -0.63 10.71
C PRO A 143 -2.39 -1.09 11.73
N SER A 144 -2.52 -2.41 11.88
CA SER A 144 -3.28 -3.00 12.99
C SER A 144 -2.45 -2.95 14.27
N ILE A 145 -2.91 -2.19 15.27
CA ILE A 145 -2.24 -2.03 16.58
C ILE A 145 -2.00 -3.40 17.24
N ARG A 146 -3.02 -4.28 17.24
CA ARG A 146 -2.90 -5.65 17.76
C ARG A 146 -1.77 -6.42 17.10
N THR A 147 -1.57 -6.22 15.80
CA THR A 147 -0.53 -6.91 15.03
C THR A 147 0.86 -6.35 15.37
N LEU A 148 0.97 -5.02 15.51
CA LEU A 148 2.22 -4.37 15.93
C LEU A 148 2.68 -4.85 17.31
N LEU A 149 1.77 -4.95 18.26
CA LEU A 149 2.07 -5.38 19.64
C LEU A 149 2.21 -6.91 19.78
N SER A 150 1.81 -7.68 18.78
CA SER A 150 1.96 -9.12 18.82
C SER A 150 3.38 -9.52 18.44
N ILE A 151 4.07 -10.26 19.31
CA ILE A 151 5.40 -10.84 19.04
C ILE A 151 5.27 -12.10 18.17
N SER A 152 4.08 -12.70 18.10
CA SER A 152 3.86 -13.95 17.37
C SER A 152 4.11 -13.77 15.86
N PRO A 153 5.06 -14.53 15.27
CA PRO A 153 5.12 -14.67 13.82
C PRO A 153 3.88 -15.47 13.40
N ARG A 154 2.96 -14.81 12.70
CA ARG A 154 1.90 -15.53 11.98
C ARG A 154 2.49 -15.94 10.64
N LEU A 155 3.13 -17.11 10.63
CA LEU A 155 3.31 -17.91 9.41
C LEU A 155 1.96 -18.48 8.99
#